data_AF-A0A5M6HVI4-F1
#
_entry.id   AF-A0A5M6HVI4-F1
#
_cell.length_a   1.000
_cell.length_b   1.000
_cell.length_c   1.000
_cell.angle_alpha   90.00
_cell.angle_beta   90.00
_cell.angle_gamma   90.00
#
_symmetry.space_group_name_H-M   'P 1'
#
loop_
_entity.id
_entity.type
_entity.pdbx_description
1 polymer ?
#
loop_
_entity_poly.entity_id
_entity_poly.type
_entity_poly.pdbx_seq_one_letter_code
_entity_poly.pdbx_strand_id
1 'polypeptide(L)'
;MPQLWLTYEELAAFTNQTAEKAREGVIAAAWDRRRCHDGMTRVKLPLAFMADCICLMAERLQRSGSEFPQAGSQAARMEWLGRRLSESGITVSIADAPDTAEPQPTCRPATQADSRQAA
;
A
#
# COMPACT_ATOMS: atom_id res chain seq x y z
N MET A 1 4.28 3.36 10.41
CA MET A 1 4.82 4.04 9.22
C MET A 1 4.37 3.30 7.96
N PRO A 2 4.05 4.02 6.87
CA PRO A 2 3.66 3.39 5.61
C PRO A 2 4.78 2.50 5.09
N GLN A 3 4.44 1.33 4.55
CA GLN A 3 5.38 0.40 3.93
C GLN A 3 4.92 0.17 2.49
N LEU A 4 5.82 0.40 1.54
CA LEU A 4 5.56 0.19 0.12
C LEU A 4 6.16 -1.14 -0.32
N TRP A 5 5.35 -1.97 -0.96
CA TRP A 5 5.75 -3.27 -1.51
C TRP A 5 5.62 -3.21 -3.02
N LEU A 6 6.73 -3.38 -3.73
CA LEU A 6 6.80 -3.26 -5.19
C LEU A 6 7.23 -4.58 -5.82
N THR A 7 6.66 -4.92 -6.96
CA THR A 7 7.18 -5.99 -7.83
C THR A 7 8.54 -5.60 -8.42
N TYR A 8 9.26 -6.59 -8.96
CA TYR A 8 10.54 -6.30 -9.64
C TYR A 8 10.36 -5.42 -10.88
N GLU A 9 9.22 -5.53 -11.57
CA GLU A 9 8.91 -4.68 -12.74
C GLU A 9 8.65 -3.23 -12.32
N GLU A 10 7.87 -3.02 -11.26
CA GLU A 10 7.63 -1.67 -10.71
C GLU A 10 8.91 -1.05 -10.16
N LEU A 11 9.74 -1.85 -9.47
CA LEU A 11 11.02 -1.39 -8.95
C LEU A 11 11.98 -1.03 -10.09
N ALA A 12 12.02 -1.82 -11.15
CA ALA A 12 12.81 -1.56 -12.34
C ALA A 12 12.34 -0.29 -13.07
N ALA A 13 11.04 -0.07 -13.18
CA ALA A 13 10.49 1.16 -13.73
C ALA A 13 10.84 2.39 -12.86
N PHE A 14 10.91 2.22 -11.53
CA PHE A 14 11.32 3.27 -10.60
C PHE A 14 12.82 3.60 -10.72
N THR A 15 13.70 2.60 -10.84
CA THR A 15 15.15 2.80 -10.95
C THR A 15 15.64 3.01 -12.39
N ASN A 16 14.73 2.99 -13.38
CA ASN A 16 15.04 2.99 -14.81
C ASN A 16 16.02 1.87 -15.21
N GLN A 17 15.80 0.68 -14.64
CA GLN A 17 16.59 -0.54 -14.90
C GLN A 17 15.71 -1.63 -15.51
N THR A 18 16.31 -2.76 -15.86
CA THR A 18 15.55 -3.98 -16.19
C THR A 18 15.13 -4.71 -14.92
N ALA A 19 14.03 -5.48 -14.99
CA ALA A 19 13.55 -6.29 -13.86
C ALA A 19 14.63 -7.25 -13.32
N GLU A 20 15.47 -7.79 -14.20
CA GLU A 20 16.60 -8.65 -13.83
C GLU A 20 17.64 -7.90 -13.00
N LYS A 21 18.08 -6.70 -13.46
CA LYS A 21 19.04 -5.87 -12.71
C LYS A 21 18.47 -5.37 -11.39
N ALA A 22 17.19 -5.00 -11.36
CA ALA A 22 16.52 -4.63 -10.12
C ALA A 22 16.49 -5.81 -9.14
N ARG A 23 16.21 -7.02 -9.61
CA ARG A 23 16.26 -8.25 -8.81
C ARG A 23 17.67 -8.52 -8.26
N GLU A 24 18.70 -8.42 -9.10
CA GLU A 24 20.10 -8.58 -8.68
C GLU A 24 20.48 -7.56 -7.61
N GLY A 25 20.13 -6.28 -7.81
CA GLY A 25 20.37 -5.21 -6.83
C GLY A 25 19.66 -5.47 -5.49
N VAL A 26 18.42 -5.92 -5.52
CA VAL A 26 17.64 -6.32 -4.33
C VAL A 26 18.29 -7.50 -3.59
N ILE A 27 18.85 -8.45 -4.33
CA ILE A 27 19.56 -9.59 -3.75
C ILE A 27 20.88 -9.14 -3.13
N ALA A 28 21.68 -8.36 -3.86
CA ALA A 28 22.96 -7.84 -3.40
C ALA A 28 22.81 -6.95 -2.15
N ALA A 29 21.77 -6.13 -2.09
CA ALA A 29 21.47 -5.25 -0.97
C ALA A 29 20.65 -5.92 0.16
N ALA A 30 20.31 -7.20 0.02
CA ALA A 30 19.55 -7.99 1.00
C ALA A 30 18.23 -7.33 1.45
N TRP A 31 17.48 -6.72 0.53
CA TRP A 31 16.18 -6.13 0.89
C TRP A 31 15.15 -7.21 1.22
N ASP A 32 14.17 -6.84 2.03
CA ASP A 32 13.07 -7.72 2.44
C ASP A 32 12.16 -8.04 1.24
N ARG A 33 11.82 -9.32 1.09
CA ARG A 33 11.09 -9.87 -0.05
C ARG A 33 10.04 -10.84 0.46
N ARG A 34 8.83 -10.74 -0.09
CA ARG A 34 7.73 -11.62 0.25
C ARG A 34 7.02 -12.11 -1.00
N ARG A 35 6.72 -13.41 -1.03
CA ARG A 35 5.81 -13.97 -2.02
C ARG A 35 4.37 -13.69 -1.61
N CYS A 36 3.60 -13.09 -2.51
CA CYS A 36 2.21 -12.75 -2.31
C CYS A 36 1.29 -13.86 -2.83
N HIS A 37 0.00 -13.77 -2.50
CA HIS A 37 -1.01 -14.77 -2.86
C HIS A 37 -1.25 -14.87 -4.37
N ASP A 38 -1.03 -13.78 -5.11
CA ASP A 38 -1.05 -13.71 -6.57
C ASP A 38 0.16 -14.39 -7.24
N GLY A 39 1.04 -15.03 -6.46
CA GLY A 39 2.23 -15.72 -6.95
C GLY A 39 3.42 -14.80 -7.23
N MET A 40 3.22 -13.47 -7.20
CA MET A 40 4.27 -12.49 -7.45
C MET A 40 5.14 -12.29 -6.21
N THR A 41 6.41 -11.95 -6.44
CA THR A 41 7.33 -11.55 -5.37
C THR A 41 7.36 -10.04 -5.30
N ARG A 42 7.01 -9.50 -4.13
CA ARG A 42 7.11 -8.08 -3.85
C ARG A 42 8.28 -7.82 -2.90
N VAL A 43 8.95 -6.72 -3.13
CA VAL A 43 10.11 -6.24 -2.38
C VAL A 43 9.65 -5.05 -1.53
N LYS A 44 10.05 -5.04 -0.27
CA LYS A 44 9.81 -3.91 0.62
C LYS A 44 10.78 -2.80 0.27
N LEU A 45 10.25 -1.64 -0.11
CA LEU A 45 11.07 -0.48 -0.44
C LEU A 45 11.71 0.09 0.85
N PRO A 46 13.04 0.25 0.91
CA PRO A 46 13.70 0.87 2.06
C PRO A 46 13.29 2.33 2.23
N LEU A 47 13.33 2.82 3.47
CA LEU A 47 12.91 4.19 3.78
C LEU A 47 13.68 5.25 2.99
N ALA A 48 14.96 5.01 2.72
CA ALA A 48 15.82 5.90 1.94
C ALA A 48 15.28 6.18 0.52
N PHE A 49 14.61 5.19 -0.10
CA PHE A 49 14.05 5.31 -1.45
C PHE A 49 12.55 5.65 -1.44
N MET A 50 11.92 5.64 -0.26
CA MET A 50 10.48 5.85 -0.13
C MET A 50 10.08 7.28 -0.46
N ALA A 51 10.87 8.28 -0.04
CA ALA A 51 10.63 9.68 -0.36
C ALA A 51 10.68 9.93 -1.87
N ASP A 52 11.73 9.44 -2.54
CA ASP A 52 11.91 9.57 -3.99
C ASP A 52 10.78 8.88 -4.76
N CYS A 53 10.35 7.70 -4.31
CA CYS A 53 9.23 6.99 -4.91
C CYS A 53 7.92 7.79 -4.78
N ILE A 54 7.66 8.41 -3.62
CA ILE A 54 6.47 9.24 -3.42
C ILE A 54 6.52 10.48 -4.32
N CYS A 55 7.66 11.17 -4.39
CA CYS A 55 7.85 12.34 -5.25
C CYS A 55 7.64 12.00 -6.72
N LEU A 56 8.25 10.91 -7.22
CA LEU A 56 8.11 10.48 -8.61
C LEU A 56 6.67 10.09 -8.95
N MET A 57 5.96 9.43 -8.03
CA MET A 57 4.55 9.10 -8.21
C MET A 57 3.67 10.36 -8.21
N ALA A 58 3.95 11.33 -7.32
CA ALA A 58 3.26 12.61 -7.30
C ALA A 58 3.45 13.39 -8.61
N GLU A 59 4.67 13.44 -9.14
CA GLU A 59 4.96 14.06 -10.45
C GLU A 59 4.20 13.37 -11.59
N ARG A 60 4.17 12.03 -11.61
CA ARG A 60 3.42 11.28 -12.62
C ARG A 60 1.93 11.62 -12.58
N LEU A 61 1.35 11.67 -11.38
CA LEU A 61 -0.05 12.04 -11.18
C LEU A 61 -0.31 13.47 -11.68
N GLN A 62 0.56 14.42 -11.37
CA GLN A 62 0.46 15.81 -11.86
C GLN A 62 0.55 15.90 -13.39
N ARG A 63 1.50 15.18 -14.03
CA ARG A 63 1.66 15.17 -15.50
C ARG A 63 0.49 14.51 -16.22
N SER A 64 -0.11 13.49 -15.61
CA SER A 64 -1.32 12.86 -16.13
C SER A 64 -2.57 13.74 -16.00
N GLY A 65 -2.43 14.97 -15.47
CA GLY A 65 -3.56 15.86 -15.19
C GLY A 65 -4.53 15.23 -14.20
N SER A 66 -4.06 14.32 -13.33
CA SER A 66 -4.95 13.65 -12.40
C SER A 66 -5.46 14.68 -11.41
N GLU A 67 -6.72 15.05 -11.54
CA GLU A 67 -7.49 15.83 -10.57
C GLU A 67 -7.80 14.99 -9.32
N PHE A 68 -6.81 14.27 -8.78
CA PHE A 68 -7.04 13.52 -7.56
C PHE A 68 -7.47 14.53 -6.48
N PRO A 69 -8.66 14.38 -5.85
CA PRO A 69 -9.21 15.41 -4.99
C PRO A 69 -8.25 15.73 -3.83
N GLN A 70 -7.80 16.99 -3.73
CA GLN A 70 -7.04 17.46 -2.57
C GLN A 70 -7.89 17.41 -1.30
N ALA A 71 -7.20 17.32 -0.15
CA ALA A 71 -7.73 17.02 1.18
C ALA A 71 -9.10 17.67 1.49
N GLY A 72 -10.17 16.89 1.27
CA GLY A 72 -11.55 17.25 1.55
C GLY A 72 -12.46 16.01 1.40
N SER A 73 -12.58 15.26 2.50
CA SER A 73 -13.31 13.98 2.66
C SER A 73 -12.78 12.77 1.86
N GLN A 74 -12.68 11.63 2.55
CA GLN A 74 -12.39 10.32 1.96
C GLN A 74 -13.46 9.93 0.92
N ALA A 75 -14.70 10.37 1.12
CA ALA A 75 -15.83 10.11 0.23
C ALA A 75 -15.57 10.67 -1.18
N ALA A 76 -15.13 11.93 -1.31
CA ALA A 76 -14.82 12.52 -2.60
C ALA A 76 -13.70 11.77 -3.35
N ARG A 77 -12.72 11.23 -2.61
CA ARG A 77 -11.65 10.40 -3.18
C ARG A 77 -12.16 9.04 -3.65
N MET A 78 -13.06 8.41 -2.88
CA MET A 78 -13.67 7.13 -3.25
C MET A 78 -14.59 7.27 -4.47
N GLU A 79 -15.35 8.37 -4.56
CA GLU A 79 -16.18 8.67 -5.73
C GLU A 79 -15.33 8.89 -6.99
N TRP A 80 -14.28 9.71 -6.88
CA TRP A 80 -13.33 9.91 -7.97
C TRP A 80 -12.69 8.59 -8.43
N LEU A 81 -12.28 7.75 -7.47
CA LEU A 81 -11.66 6.45 -7.77
C LEU A 81 -12.65 5.52 -8.47
N GLY A 82 -13.89 5.45 -7.99
CA GLY A 82 -14.95 4.65 -8.62
C GLY A 82 -15.21 5.06 -10.07
N ARG A 83 -15.22 6.36 -10.36
CA ARG A 83 -15.39 6.90 -11.72
C ARG A 83 -14.23 6.49 -12.64
N ARG A 84 -12.99 6.67 -12.18
CA ARG A 84 -11.79 6.31 -12.97
C ARG A 84 -11.65 4.82 -13.25
N LEU A 85 -11.99 3.97 -12.28
CA LEU A 85 -11.94 2.52 -12.47
C LEU A 85 -13.00 2.05 -13.47
N SER A 86 -14.20 2.66 -13.43
CA SER A 86 -15.27 2.39 -14.39
C SER A 86 -14.88 2.78 -15.82
N GLU A 87 -14.25 3.95 -16.01
CA GLU A 87 -13.71 4.38 -17.31
C GLU A 87 -12.66 3.41 -17.87
N SER A 88 -11.93 2.72 -16.98
CA SER A 88 -10.92 1.71 -17.35
C SER A 88 -11.52 0.31 -17.59
N GLY A 89 -12.86 0.17 -17.55
CA GLY A 89 -13.55 -1.11 -17.70
C GLY A 89 -13.47 -2.03 -16.48
N ILE A 90 -13.06 -1.50 -15.32
CA ILE A 90 -12.98 -2.24 -14.05
C ILE A 90 -14.22 -1.91 -13.22
N THR A 91 -15.17 -2.84 -13.14
CA THR A 91 -16.36 -2.67 -12.31
C THR A 91 -16.01 -2.85 -10.83
N VAL A 92 -16.06 -1.77 -10.05
CA VAL A 92 -15.92 -1.81 -8.59
C VAL A 92 -17.29 -1.73 -7.96
N SER A 93 -17.71 -2.81 -7.30
CA SER A 93 -18.88 -2.78 -6.42
C SER A 93 -18.46 -2.11 -5.12
N ILE A 94 -18.65 -0.79 -5.02
CA ILE A 94 -18.49 -0.04 -3.78
C ILE A 94 -19.69 -0.40 -2.90
N ALA A 95 -19.59 -1.52 -2.17
CA ALA A 95 -20.54 -1.80 -1.11
C ALA A 95 -20.42 -0.70 -0.05
N ASP A 96 -21.58 -0.20 0.39
CA ASP A 96 -21.81 0.96 1.24
C ASP A 96 -20.68 1.29 2.22
N ALA A 97 -20.19 2.53 2.17
CA ALA A 97 -19.51 3.11 3.31
C ALA A 97 -20.57 3.36 4.39
N PRO A 98 -20.49 2.74 5.58
CA PRO A 98 -21.28 3.22 6.70
C PRO A 98 -20.69 4.55 7.16
N ASP A 99 -21.39 5.64 6.85
CA ASP A 99 -21.36 6.84 7.66
C ASP A 99 -21.95 6.49 9.02
N THR A 100 -21.11 6.12 9.99
CA THR A 100 -21.46 6.24 11.40
C THR A 100 -20.19 6.43 12.21
N ALA A 101 -20.08 7.61 12.81
CA ALA A 101 -19.19 7.86 13.93
C ALA A 101 -19.51 6.87 15.07
N GLU A 102 -18.58 5.97 15.40
CA GLU A 102 -18.56 5.28 16.70
C GLU A 102 -17.12 4.95 17.14
N PRO A 103 -16.87 4.89 18.46
CA PRO A 103 -15.58 5.20 19.07
C PRO A 103 -14.58 4.04 19.02
N GLN A 104 -13.30 4.40 19.18
CA GLN A 104 -12.17 3.47 19.13
C GLN A 104 -12.36 2.24 20.02
N PRO A 105 -12.00 1.02 19.56
CA PRO A 105 -11.93 -0.13 20.43
C PRO A 105 -10.76 0.06 21.40
N THR A 106 -11.09 0.29 22.66
CA THR A 106 -10.12 0.25 23.74
C THR A 106 -9.58 -1.18 23.83
N CYS A 107 -8.29 -1.36 23.55
CA CYS A 107 -7.58 -2.60 23.86
C CYS A 107 -7.58 -2.78 25.38
N ARG A 108 -8.54 -3.56 25.90
CA ARG A 108 -8.48 -4.10 27.25
C ARG A 108 -7.42 -5.20 27.28
N PRO A 109 -6.45 -5.18 28.21
CA PRO A 109 -5.48 -6.25 28.34
C PRO A 109 -6.19 -7.54 28.77
N ALA A 110 -5.81 -8.65 28.13
CA ALA A 110 -6.34 -9.98 28.40
C ALA A 110 -6.15 -10.33 29.88
N THR A 111 -7.26 -10.60 30.56
CA THR A 111 -7.31 -11.20 31.88
C THR A 111 -6.66 -12.59 31.82
N GLN A 112 -5.48 -12.74 32.43
CA GLN A 112 -4.92 -14.05 32.75
C GLN A 112 -5.51 -14.45 34.11
N ALA A 113 -6.44 -15.38 34.11
CA ALA A 113 -6.95 -16.03 35.30
C ALA A 113 -6.83 -17.55 35.14
N ASP A 114 -6.61 -18.19 36.28
CA ASP A 114 -6.52 -19.63 36.55
C ASP A 114 -5.19 -20.31 36.18
N SER A 115 -4.53 -21.10 37.04
CA SER A 115 -4.74 -21.47 38.44
C SER A 115 -3.74 -22.60 38.78
N ARG A 116 -3.45 -22.77 40.08
CA ARG A 116 -3.09 -24.06 40.76
C ARG A 116 -1.70 -24.63 40.45
N GLN A 117 -0.91 -25.22 41.38
CA GLN A 117 -1.02 -25.54 42.81
C GLN A 117 0.32 -26.20 43.23
N ALA A 118 0.62 -26.17 44.53
CA ALA A 118 1.40 -27.16 45.31
C ALA A 118 2.92 -27.29 45.05
N ALA A 119 3.73 -26.81 45.99
CA ALA A 119 4.21 -27.57 47.15
C ALA A 119 4.87 -26.62 48.16
#